data_AF-A0AB35UMW4-F1
#
_entry.id   AF-A0AB35UMW4-F1
#
_cell.length_a   1.000
_cell.length_b   1.000
_cell.length_c   1.000
_cell.angle_alpha   90.00
_cell.angle_beta   90.00
_cell.angle_gamma   90.00
#
_symmetry.space_group_name_H-M   'P 1'
#
loop_
_entity.id
_entity.type
_entity.pdbx_description
1 polymer ?
#
loop_
_entity_poly.entity_id
_entity_poly.type
_entity_poly.pdbx_seq_one_letter_code
_entity_poly.pdbx_strand_id
1 'polypeptide(L)'
;MKKSFVLIPAAAIVLFAGYQYLQSANRIIFKINGEAAVTAAGEMEYQPVMDISAQAIGLKAEQHGKDISDQIQSTDYVIDELKTYTLIYTAGDAQFQYELSVCDTTPPLIEGLSAYTLMQGEAFDISMLQLQATDNFDGILLIKSVLRVM
;
A
#
# COMPACT_ATOMS: atom_id res chain seq x y z
N MET A 1 37.43 44.07 -38.82
CA MET A 1 36.82 43.34 -37.69
C MET A 1 37.23 41.86 -37.80
N LYS A 2 38.11 41.36 -36.93
CA LYS A 2 38.53 39.94 -36.93
C LYS A 2 37.42 39.11 -36.30
N LYS A 3 36.82 38.19 -37.06
CA LYS A 3 35.88 37.19 -36.53
C LYS A 3 36.71 36.07 -35.89
N SER A 4 36.80 36.08 -34.55
CA SER A 4 37.39 34.97 -33.80
C SER A 4 36.39 33.83 -33.73
N PHE A 5 36.67 32.74 -34.44
CA PHE A 5 35.93 31.49 -34.28
C PHE A 5 36.42 30.81 -33.00
N VAL A 6 35.54 30.70 -32.02
CA VAL A 6 35.76 29.85 -30.84
C VAL A 6 35.64 28.41 -31.31
N LEU A 7 36.76 27.78 -31.64
CA LEU A 7 36.85 26.33 -31.77
C LEU A 7 36.65 25.74 -30.38
N ILE A 8 35.42 25.34 -30.06
CA ILE A 8 35.19 24.42 -28.95
C ILE A 8 35.77 23.07 -29.41
N PRO A 9 36.83 22.55 -28.78
CA PRO A 9 37.41 21.29 -29.20
C PRO A 9 36.36 20.18 -29.03
N ALA A 10 36.16 19.38 -30.07
CA ALA A 10 35.24 18.24 -30.06
C ALA A 10 35.44 17.31 -28.84
N ALA A 11 36.65 17.24 -28.29
CA ALA A 11 36.96 16.53 -27.06
C ALA A 11 36.16 17.03 -25.85
N ALA A 12 35.90 18.34 -25.72
CA ALA A 12 35.12 18.89 -24.62
C ALA A 12 33.63 18.52 -24.73
N ILE A 13 33.08 18.48 -25.95
CA ILE A 13 31.69 18.07 -26.19
C ILE A 13 31.52 16.56 -25.92
N VAL A 14 32.48 15.73 -26.32
CA VAL A 14 32.47 14.28 -26.07
C VAL A 14 32.61 13.97 -24.58
N LEU A 15 33.47 14.68 -23.85
CA LEU A 15 33.58 14.55 -22.39
C LEU A 15 32.29 14.98 -21.68
N PHE A 16 31.68 16.09 -22.11
CA PHE A 16 30.43 16.58 -21.52
C PHE A 16 29.25 15.64 -21.80
N ALA A 17 29.14 15.12 -23.03
CA ALA A 17 28.12 14.13 -23.40
C ALA A 17 28.35 12.79 -22.69
N GLY A 18 29.60 12.34 -22.56
CA GLY A 18 29.95 11.14 -21.80
C GLY A 18 29.65 11.27 -20.30
N TYR A 19 29.88 12.44 -19.72
CA TYR A 19 29.56 12.74 -18.33
C TYR A 19 28.05 12.82 -18.09
N GLN A 20 27.30 13.49 -18.98
CA GLN A 20 25.82 13.51 -18.96
C GLN A 20 25.24 12.11 -19.14
N TYR A 21 25.82 11.29 -20.03
CA TYR A 21 25.43 9.90 -20.22
C TYR A 21 25.68 9.07 -18.95
N LEU A 22 26.86 9.19 -18.33
CA LEU A 22 27.17 8.54 -17.05
C LEU A 22 26.19 8.93 -15.94
N GLN A 23 25.84 10.22 -15.84
CA GLN A 23 24.87 10.70 -14.85
C GLN A 23 23.46 10.19 -15.13
N SER A 24 23.03 10.15 -16.40
CA SER A 24 21.73 9.57 -16.77
C SER A 24 21.68 8.05 -16.58
N ALA A 25 22.81 7.37 -16.75
CA ALA A 25 22.92 5.93 -16.60
C ALA A 25 22.82 5.51 -15.14
N ASN A 26 23.36 6.30 -14.20
CA ASN A 26 23.41 5.93 -12.77
C ASN A 26 22.10 6.19 -11.99
N ARG A 27 21.01 6.52 -12.69
CA ARG A 27 19.72 6.84 -12.06
C ARG A 27 19.00 5.56 -11.62
N ILE A 28 18.47 5.58 -10.40
CA ILE A 28 17.55 4.57 -9.91
C ILE A 28 16.16 4.83 -10.52
N ILE A 29 15.52 3.77 -11.01
CA ILE A 29 14.20 3.81 -11.61
C ILE A 29 13.28 2.92 -10.78
N PHE A 30 12.27 3.52 -10.16
CA PHE A 30 11.20 2.78 -9.51
C PHE A 30 10.18 2.29 -10.54
N LYS A 31 9.61 1.12 -10.29
CA LYS A 31 8.59 0.51 -11.13
C LYS A 31 7.45 -0.04 -10.30
N ILE A 32 6.22 0.15 -10.78
CA ILE A 32 5.02 -0.53 -10.30
C ILE A 32 4.49 -1.36 -11.47
N ASN A 33 4.21 -2.64 -11.24
CA ASN A 33 3.71 -3.55 -12.29
C ASN A 33 4.60 -3.61 -13.55
N GLY A 34 5.91 -3.35 -13.40
CA GLY A 34 6.88 -3.35 -14.50
C GLY A 34 7.01 -2.04 -15.27
N GLU A 35 6.16 -1.04 -14.99
CA GLU A 35 6.21 0.28 -15.61
C GLU A 35 6.94 1.28 -14.73
N ALA A 36 7.78 2.12 -15.33
CA ALA A 36 8.51 3.16 -14.60
C ALA A 36 7.54 4.18 -14.00
N ALA A 37 7.67 4.41 -12.70
CA ALA A 37 6.79 5.31 -11.94
C ALA A 37 7.63 6.26 -11.08
N VAL A 38 7.11 7.46 -10.83
CA VAL A 38 7.68 8.45 -9.89
C VAL A 38 6.85 8.61 -8.63
N THR A 39 5.58 8.24 -8.69
CA THR A 39 4.64 8.10 -7.58
C THR A 39 3.60 7.06 -7.99
N ALA A 40 2.89 6.50 -7.01
CA ALA A 40 1.73 5.64 -7.24
C ALA A 40 0.73 5.77 -6.08
N ALA A 41 -0.46 5.24 -6.30
CA ALA A 41 -1.49 5.17 -5.29
C ALA A 41 -2.21 3.82 -5.37
N GLY A 42 -2.79 3.40 -4.25
CA GLY A 42 -3.66 2.24 -4.21
C GLY A 42 -4.46 2.16 -2.93
N GLU A 43 -5.33 1.15 -2.90
CA GLU A 43 -6.22 0.88 -1.77
C GLU A 43 -5.86 -0.45 -1.14
N MET A 44 -6.01 -0.55 0.17
CA MET A 44 -5.83 -1.80 0.90
C MET A 44 -6.91 -1.95 1.95
N GLU A 45 -7.48 -3.15 2.01
CA GLU A 45 -8.40 -3.56 3.06
C GLU A 45 -7.65 -3.63 4.39
N TYR A 46 -8.24 -3.06 5.45
CA TYR A 46 -7.68 -3.12 6.79
C TYR A 46 -7.51 -4.56 7.25
N GLN A 47 -6.32 -4.85 7.76
CA GLN A 47 -5.99 -6.07 8.47
C GLN A 47 -5.30 -5.70 9.79
N PRO A 48 -5.45 -6.52 10.85
CA PRO A 48 -4.76 -6.29 12.12
C PRO A 48 -3.23 -6.20 11.98
N VAL A 49 -2.69 -6.82 10.94
CA VAL A 49 -1.28 -6.69 10.53
C VAL A 49 -1.25 -6.33 9.05
N MET A 50 -0.82 -5.12 8.76
CA MET A 50 -0.69 -4.59 7.40
C MET A 50 0.73 -4.81 6.88
N ASP A 51 0.88 -5.50 5.75
CA ASP A 51 2.15 -5.56 5.03
C ASP A 51 2.22 -4.41 4.02
N ILE A 52 3.00 -3.39 4.38
CA ILE A 52 3.27 -2.21 3.57
C ILE A 52 4.69 -2.22 2.98
N SER A 53 5.32 -3.40 2.92
CA SER A 53 6.63 -3.55 2.29
C SER A 53 6.58 -3.18 0.81
N ALA A 54 7.74 -2.81 0.24
CA ALA A 54 7.85 -2.53 -1.19
C ALA A 54 7.35 -3.72 -2.04
N GLN A 55 7.61 -4.96 -1.59
CA GLN A 55 7.13 -6.16 -2.25
C GLN A 55 5.59 -6.25 -2.23
N ALA A 56 4.96 -5.98 -1.09
CA ALA A 56 3.50 -6.05 -0.94
C ALA A 56 2.76 -5.08 -1.87
N ILE A 57 3.32 -3.90 -2.10
CA ILE A 57 2.75 -2.91 -3.03
C ILE A 57 3.25 -3.09 -4.49
N GLY A 58 4.02 -4.15 -4.78
CA GLY A 58 4.56 -4.42 -6.11
C GLY A 58 5.60 -3.39 -6.59
N LEU A 59 6.23 -2.66 -5.68
CA LEU A 59 7.29 -1.70 -5.95
C LEU A 59 8.61 -2.42 -6.18
N LYS A 60 9.23 -2.10 -7.32
CA LYS A 60 10.57 -2.54 -7.69
C LYS A 60 11.48 -1.35 -7.95
N ALA A 61 12.79 -1.58 -7.85
CA ALA A 61 13.80 -0.60 -8.19
C ALA A 61 14.85 -1.23 -9.10
N GLU A 62 15.26 -0.49 -10.14
CA GLU A 62 16.33 -0.87 -11.04
C GLU A 62 17.40 0.20 -11.13
N GLN A 63 18.66 -0.21 -11.18
CA GLN A 63 19.82 0.64 -11.45
C GLN A 63 20.67 -0.03 -12.53
N HIS A 64 20.98 0.69 -13.61
CA HIS A 64 21.68 0.13 -14.78
C HIS A 64 21.03 -1.14 -15.37
N GLY A 65 19.70 -1.24 -15.28
CA GLY A 65 18.95 -2.44 -15.73
C GLY A 65 19.14 -3.67 -14.83
N LYS A 66 19.80 -3.52 -13.68
CA LYS A 66 19.88 -4.54 -12.64
C LYS A 66 18.78 -4.29 -11.61
N ASP A 67 18.10 -5.36 -11.21
CA ASP A 67 17.17 -5.35 -10.09
C ASP A 67 17.91 -5.06 -8.78
N ILE A 68 17.46 -4.04 -8.06
CA ILE A 68 17.95 -3.64 -6.73
C ILE A 68 16.79 -3.55 -5.72
N SER A 69 15.67 -4.23 -5.98
CA SER A 69 14.46 -4.16 -5.14
C SER A 69 14.72 -4.56 -3.67
N ASP A 70 15.68 -5.46 -3.43
CA ASP A 70 16.10 -5.86 -2.08
C ASP A 70 16.77 -4.73 -1.28
N GLN A 71 17.12 -3.61 -1.93
CA GLN A 71 17.70 -2.43 -1.30
C GLN A 71 16.64 -1.37 -0.95
N ILE A 72 15.37 -1.61 -1.29
CA ILE A 72 14.31 -0.68 -0.96
C ILE A 72 14.06 -0.73 0.55
N GLN A 73 14.15 0.42 1.18
CA GLN A 73 13.78 0.64 2.57
C GLN A 73 12.46 1.39 2.63
N SER A 74 11.61 1.04 3.58
CA SER A 74 10.36 1.76 3.88
C SER A 74 10.49 2.46 5.22
N THR A 75 9.80 3.58 5.39
CA THR A 75 9.54 4.13 6.73
C THR A 75 8.63 3.17 7.50
N ASP A 76 8.97 2.92 8.77
CA ASP A 76 8.08 2.20 9.68
C ASP A 76 6.82 3.05 9.92
N TYR A 77 5.69 2.58 9.40
CA TYR A 77 4.37 3.18 9.64
C TYR A 77 3.50 2.23 10.44
N VAL A 78 2.78 2.78 11.41
CA VAL A 78 1.68 2.09 12.10
C VAL A 78 0.39 2.50 11.42
N ILE A 79 -0.37 1.51 10.94
CA ILE A 79 -1.68 1.69 10.32
C ILE A 79 -2.74 1.29 11.32
N ASP A 80 -3.35 2.29 11.97
CA ASP A 80 -4.33 2.14 13.05
C ASP A 80 -5.65 2.88 12.78
N GLU A 81 -5.73 3.62 11.68
CA GLU A 81 -6.89 4.42 11.29
C GLU A 81 -7.25 4.19 9.82
N LEU A 82 -8.55 4.28 9.51
CA LEU A 82 -9.05 4.24 8.13
C LEU A 82 -8.88 5.62 7.49
N LYS A 83 -7.77 5.82 6.79
CA LYS A 83 -7.44 7.07 6.07
C LYS A 83 -6.43 6.82 4.95
N THR A 84 -6.06 7.90 4.27
CA THR A 84 -4.95 7.90 3.32
C THR A 84 -3.62 8.20 4.02
N TYR A 85 -2.62 7.36 3.77
CA TYR A 85 -1.25 7.50 4.24
C TYR A 85 -0.32 7.80 3.06
N THR A 86 0.69 8.64 3.28
CA THR A 86 1.78 8.85 2.33
C THR A 86 2.99 8.03 2.78
N LEU A 87 3.21 6.89 2.14
CA LEU A 87 4.35 6.03 2.40
C LEU A 87 5.55 6.50 1.60
N ILE A 88 6.73 6.41 2.22
CA ILE A 88 7.99 6.79 1.61
C ILE A 88 8.90 5.57 1.54
N TYR A 89 9.34 5.27 0.32
CA TYR A 89 10.33 4.24 0.03
C TYR A 89 11.61 4.88 -0.47
N THR A 90 12.76 4.35 -0.05
CA THR A 90 14.08 4.84 -0.46
C THR A 90 14.94 3.70 -1.00
N ALA A 91 15.75 4.01 -2.00
CA ALA A 91 16.79 3.12 -2.50
C ALA A 91 17.99 4.00 -2.86
N GLY A 92 19.11 3.86 -2.14
CA GLY A 92 20.22 4.81 -2.23
C GLY A 92 19.74 6.25 -1.94
N ASP A 93 20.06 7.20 -2.84
CA ASP A 93 19.65 8.60 -2.74
C ASP A 93 18.29 8.88 -3.41
N ALA A 94 17.62 7.86 -3.94
CA ALA A 94 16.34 8.01 -4.63
C ALA A 94 15.17 7.71 -3.68
N GLN A 95 14.07 8.45 -3.86
CA GLN A 95 12.85 8.32 -3.08
C GLN A 95 11.66 8.06 -4.00
N PHE A 96 10.71 7.25 -3.51
CA PHE A 96 9.42 7.01 -4.12
C PHE A 96 8.31 7.26 -3.10
N GLN A 97 7.27 7.96 -3.52
CA GLN A 97 6.09 8.21 -2.70
C GLN A 97 4.93 7.31 -3.16
N TYR A 98 4.23 6.73 -2.20
CA TYR A 98 3.04 5.92 -2.46
C TYR A 98 1.88 6.39 -1.57
N GLU A 99 0.76 6.76 -2.17
CA GLU A 99 -0.46 7.09 -1.44
C GLU A 99 -1.29 5.82 -1.20
N LEU A 100 -1.37 5.38 0.05
CA LEU A 100 -2.13 4.21 0.47
C LEU A 100 -3.44 4.64 1.13
N SER A 101 -4.58 4.37 0.50
CA SER A 101 -5.89 4.50 1.13
C SER A 101 -6.25 3.21 1.86
N VAL A 102 -6.49 3.29 3.17
CA VAL A 102 -6.89 2.14 3.98
C VAL A 102 -8.39 2.22 4.22
N CYS A 103 -9.11 1.19 3.81
CA CYS A 103 -10.56 1.07 3.94
C CYS A 103 -10.94 -0.22 4.68
N ASP A 104 -12.16 -0.25 5.18
CA ASP A 104 -12.77 -1.44 5.77
C ASP A 104 -14.03 -1.77 4.98
N THR A 105 -14.01 -2.92 4.31
CA THR A 105 -15.08 -3.41 3.43
C THR A 105 -15.53 -4.82 3.80
N THR A 106 -14.81 -5.46 4.72
CA THR A 106 -15.14 -6.76 5.27
C THR A 106 -16.39 -6.64 6.14
N PRO A 107 -17.49 -7.34 5.80
CA PRO A 107 -18.68 -7.30 6.64
C PRO A 107 -18.45 -8.04 7.96
N PRO A 108 -19.14 -7.65 9.04
CA PRO A 108 -19.04 -8.35 10.30
C PRO A 108 -19.55 -9.79 10.20
N LEU A 109 -18.88 -10.70 10.89
CA LEU A 109 -19.28 -12.09 11.06
C LEU A 109 -20.22 -12.22 12.26
N ILE A 110 -21.43 -12.74 12.02
CA ILE A 110 -22.39 -13.06 13.08
C ILE A 110 -22.42 -14.57 13.29
N GLU A 111 -22.13 -15.01 14.50
CA GLU A 111 -22.14 -16.41 14.93
C GLU A 111 -23.11 -16.61 16.09
N GLY A 112 -23.58 -17.84 16.26
CA GLY A 112 -24.43 -18.25 17.37
C GLY A 112 -25.27 -19.47 17.01
N LEU A 113 -26.29 -19.76 17.81
CA LEU A 113 -27.21 -20.86 17.54
C LEU A 113 -28.13 -20.49 16.37
N SER A 114 -28.11 -21.31 15.32
CA SER A 114 -28.99 -21.16 14.16
C SER A 114 -30.44 -21.54 14.47
N ALA A 115 -30.66 -22.32 15.53
CA ALA A 115 -31.98 -22.71 16.00
C ALA A 115 -31.97 -22.92 17.51
N TYR A 116 -33.12 -22.68 18.14
CA TYR A 116 -33.37 -22.95 19.54
C TYR A 116 -34.78 -23.54 19.71
N THR A 117 -34.91 -24.55 20.57
CA THR A 117 -36.21 -25.21 20.83
C THR A 117 -36.72 -24.79 22.20
N LEU A 118 -37.98 -24.35 22.26
CA LEU A 118 -38.67 -23.94 23.48
C LEU A 118 -39.91 -24.80 23.68
N MET A 119 -40.30 -24.99 24.94
CA MET A 119 -41.60 -25.56 25.28
C MET A 119 -42.72 -24.55 25.02
N GLN A 120 -43.91 -25.05 24.69
CA GLN A 120 -45.08 -24.21 24.50
C GLN A 120 -45.38 -23.41 25.79
N GLY A 121 -45.46 -22.08 25.65
CA GLY A 121 -45.71 -21.16 26.77
C GLY A 121 -44.45 -20.51 27.33
N GLU A 122 -43.25 -20.95 26.93
CA GLU A 122 -42.01 -20.26 27.28
C GLU A 122 -41.82 -18.99 26.45
N ALA A 123 -41.29 -17.95 27.10
CA ALA A 123 -40.90 -16.72 26.43
C ALA A 123 -39.57 -16.94 25.70
N PHE A 124 -39.48 -16.45 24.46
CA PHE A 124 -38.22 -16.41 23.73
C PHE A 124 -37.43 -15.17 24.12
N ASP A 125 -36.14 -15.35 24.42
CA ASP A 125 -35.17 -14.28 24.62
C ASP A 125 -34.03 -14.42 23.60
N ILE A 126 -33.60 -13.30 23.03
CA ILE A 126 -32.55 -13.26 22.00
C ILE A 126 -31.20 -13.78 22.52
N SER A 127 -30.93 -13.62 23.82
CA SER A 127 -29.71 -14.10 24.47
C SER A 127 -29.61 -15.63 24.44
N MET A 128 -30.73 -16.35 24.30
CA MET A 128 -30.75 -17.80 24.14
C MET A 128 -30.05 -18.27 22.87
N LEU A 129 -29.99 -17.41 21.84
CA LEU A 129 -29.28 -17.70 20.59
C LEU A 129 -27.77 -17.53 20.71
N GLN A 130 -27.26 -16.98 21.83
CA GLN A 130 -25.83 -16.79 22.09
C GLN A 130 -25.11 -16.07 20.93
N LEU A 131 -25.77 -15.09 20.35
CA LEU A 131 -25.25 -14.40 19.17
C LEU A 131 -24.03 -13.54 19.54
N GLN A 132 -23.01 -13.61 18.71
CA GLN A 132 -21.82 -12.77 18.75
C GLN A 132 -21.59 -12.19 17.36
N ALA A 133 -21.27 -10.90 17.29
CA ALA A 133 -20.89 -10.24 16.05
C ALA A 133 -19.45 -9.73 16.19
N THR A 134 -18.59 -10.08 15.25
CA THR A 134 -17.18 -9.69 15.24
C THR A 134 -16.78 -9.13 13.89
N ASP A 135 -15.91 -8.15 13.91
CA ASP A 135 -15.41 -7.43 12.74
C ASP A 135 -13.88 -7.27 12.83
N ASN A 136 -13.20 -7.22 11.69
CA ASN A 136 -11.74 -7.07 11.62
C ASN A 136 -11.27 -5.69 12.12
N PHE A 137 -12.05 -4.63 11.92
CA PHE A 137 -11.69 -3.27 12.34
C PHE A 137 -12.45 -2.85 13.60
N ASP A 138 -13.77 -3.01 13.62
CA ASP A 138 -14.61 -2.57 14.76
C ASP A 138 -14.51 -3.51 15.98
N GLY A 139 -13.98 -4.72 15.79
CA GLY A 139 -13.84 -5.73 16.85
C GLY A 139 -15.19 -6.32 17.25
N ILE A 140 -15.51 -6.35 18.55
CA ILE A 140 -16.76 -6.95 19.05
C ILE A 140 -17.91 -5.95 18.90
N LEU A 141 -18.96 -6.37 18.20
CA LEU A 141 -20.16 -5.58 17.94
C LEU A 141 -21.34 -6.02 18.83
N LEU A 142 -22.10 -5.04 19.32
CA LEU A 142 -23.31 -5.29 20.10
C LEU A 142 -24.52 -5.54 19.20
N ILE A 143 -25.14 -6.72 19.35
CA ILE A 143 -26.40 -7.05 18.68
C ILE A 143 -27.57 -6.46 19.46
N LYS A 144 -28.27 -5.47 18.86
CA LYS A 144 -29.40 -4.77 19.51
C LYS A 144 -30.75 -5.42 19.28
N SER A 145 -30.95 -6.07 18.13
CA SER A 145 -32.21 -6.70 17.76
C SER A 145 -32.02 -7.75 16.66
N VAL A 146 -32.97 -8.68 16.56
CA VAL A 146 -33.09 -9.65 15.47
C VAL A 146 -34.50 -9.55 14.92
N LEU A 147 -34.64 -9.54 13.59
CA LEU A 147 -35.94 -9.52 12.94
C LEU A 147 -36.55 -10.92 12.98
N ARG A 148 -37.71 -11.06 13.62
CA ARG A 148 -38.51 -12.27 13.55
C ARG A 148 -39.40 -12.21 12.30
N VAL A 149 -39.13 -13.08 11.32
CA VAL A 149 -40.01 -13.27 10.17
C VAL A 149 -40.96 -14.42 10.50
N MET A 150 -42.27 -14.15 10.48
CA MET A 150 -43.34 -15.12 10.73
C MET A 150 -44.09 -15.45 9.44
#